data_AF-A0A7U9XL11-F1
#
_entry.id   AF-A0A7U9XL11-F1
#
_cell.length_a   1.000
_cell.length_b   1.000
_cell.length_c   1.000
_cell.angle_alpha   90.00
_cell.angle_beta   90.00
_cell.angle_gamma   90.00
#
_symmetry.space_group_name_H-M   'P 1'
#
loop_
_entity.id
_entity.type
_entity.pdbx_description
1 polymer ?
#
loop_
_entity_poly.entity_id
_entity_poly.type
_entity_poly.pdbx_seq_one_letter_code
_entity_poly.pdbx_strand_id
1 'polypeptide(L)'
;MAGLCGVYPGHIRQIESGVRLPSLKLLIDICNVLQVSPEYLLSQELKDVEKDEDADNVYRNVLAKIKKLTPNELEMLDSFLDTYLCKLESVKRLT
;
A
#
# COMPACT_ATOMS: atom_id res chain seq x y z
N MET A 1 3.63 -24.34 8.41
CA MET A 1 2.94 -23.42 7.49
C MET A 1 1.49 -23.82 7.23
N ALA A 2 1.22 -24.95 6.56
CA ALA A 2 -0.14 -25.35 6.18
C ALA A 2 -1.17 -25.36 7.34
N GLY A 3 -0.82 -25.97 8.47
CA GLY A 3 -1.70 -25.99 9.65
C GLY A 3 -1.98 -24.61 10.26
N LEU A 4 -1.09 -23.63 10.09
CA LEU A 4 -1.30 -22.25 10.54
C LEU A 4 -2.24 -21.48 9.61
N CYS A 5 -2.31 -21.89 8.33
CA CYS A 5 -3.21 -21.33 7.33
C CYS A 5 -4.55 -22.08 7.25
N GLY A 6 -4.82 -23.05 8.15
CA GLY A 6 -6.05 -23.84 8.16
C GLY A 6 -6.22 -24.77 6.95
N VAL A 7 -5.12 -25.15 6.29
CA VAL A 7 -5.14 -26.03 5.10
C VAL A 7 -4.23 -27.24 5.27
N TYR A 8 -4.48 -28.30 4.51
CA TYR A 8 -3.62 -29.49 4.53
C TYR A 8 -2.33 -29.24 3.71
N PRO A 9 -1.19 -29.89 4.05
CA PRO A 9 0.12 -29.61 3.44
C PRO A 9 0.17 -29.72 1.92
N GLY A 10 -0.58 -30.68 1.34
CA GLY A 10 -0.65 -30.84 -0.12
C GLY A 10 -1.26 -29.64 -0.85
N HIS A 11 -2.13 -28.87 -0.20
CA HIS A 11 -2.70 -27.64 -0.77
C HIS A 11 -1.61 -26.57 -0.90
N ILE A 12 -0.84 -26.32 0.16
CA ILE A 12 0.29 -25.38 0.11
C ILE A 12 1.30 -25.82 -0.95
N ARG A 13 1.62 -27.10 -1.04
CA ARG A 13 2.56 -27.62 -2.05
C ARG A 13 2.09 -27.35 -3.49
N GLN A 14 0.79 -27.44 -3.76
CA GLN A 14 0.21 -27.11 -5.06
C GLN A 14 0.28 -25.60 -5.36
N ILE A 15 0.21 -24.76 -4.33
CA ILE A 15 0.38 -23.31 -4.46
C ILE A 15 1.84 -22.97 -4.74
N GLU A 16 2.77 -23.51 -3.96
CA GLU A 16 4.22 -23.30 -4.14
C GLU A 16 4.72 -23.80 -5.49
N SER A 17 4.12 -24.88 -6.02
CA SER A 17 4.46 -25.41 -7.34
C SER A 17 3.75 -24.68 -8.50
N GLY A 18 2.97 -23.64 -8.23
CA GLY A 18 2.21 -22.88 -9.24
C GLY A 18 1.05 -23.64 -9.89
N VAL A 19 0.68 -24.82 -9.38
CA VAL A 19 -0.39 -25.66 -9.94
C VAL A 19 -1.77 -25.11 -9.56
N ARG A 20 -1.87 -24.42 -8.41
CA ARG A 20 -3.10 -23.77 -7.96
C ARG A 20 -2.80 -22.38 -7.41
N LEU A 21 -3.68 -21.44 -7.73
CA LEU A 21 -3.65 -20.13 -7.09
C LEU A 21 -4.41 -20.17 -5.75
N PRO A 22 -3.91 -19.48 -4.72
CA PRO A 22 -4.63 -19.33 -3.47
C PRO A 22 -5.87 -18.44 -3.68
N SER A 23 -6.89 -18.61 -2.84
CA SER A 23 -7.90 -17.56 -2.69
C SER A 23 -7.26 -16.32 -2.07
N LEU A 24 -7.87 -15.14 -2.25
CA LEU A 24 -7.37 -13.91 -1.63
C LEU A 24 -7.25 -14.03 -0.10
N LYS A 25 -8.21 -14.72 0.53
CA LYS A 25 -8.15 -15.01 1.97
C LYS A 25 -6.93 -15.84 2.34
N LEU A 26 -6.65 -16.92 1.60
CA LEU A 26 -5.51 -17.78 1.88
C LEU A 26 -4.18 -17.06 1.63
N LEU A 27 -4.12 -16.16 0.64
CA LEU A 27 -2.96 -15.28 0.43
C LEU A 27 -2.71 -14.39 1.66
N ILE A 28 -3.75 -13.74 2.19
CA ILE A 28 -3.63 -12.91 3.41
C ILE A 28 -3.15 -13.76 4.59
N ASP A 29 -3.73 -14.95 4.78
CA ASP A 29 -3.34 -15.86 5.87
C ASP A 29 -1.87 -16.30 5.72
N ILE A 30 -1.40 -16.57 4.49
CA ILE A 30 0.00 -16.87 4.19
C ILE A 30 0.92 -15.68 4.53
N CYS A 31 0.57 -14.46 4.08
CA CYS A 31 1.33 -13.24 4.38
C CYS A 31 1.49 -13.04 5.89
N ASN A 32 0.39 -13.19 6.64
CA ASN A 32 0.37 -13.04 8.10
C ASN A 32 1.21 -14.10 8.80
N VAL A 33 1.12 -15.36 8.38
CA VAL A 33 1.91 -16.47 8.96
C VAL A 33 3.40 -16.29 8.70
N LEU A 34 3.76 -15.80 7.52
CA LEU A 34 5.16 -15.53 7.14
C LEU A 34 5.69 -14.18 7.64
N GLN A 35 4.82 -13.29 8.15
CA GLN A 35 5.16 -11.91 8.53
C GLN A 35 5.80 -11.13 7.37
N VAL A 36 5.28 -11.30 6.15
CA VAL A 36 5.71 -10.59 4.94
C VAL A 36 4.56 -9.78 4.34
N SER A 37 4.89 -8.76 3.56
CA SER A 37 3.87 -8.00 2.82
C SER A 37 3.39 -8.78 1.58
N PRO A 38 2.15 -8.58 1.13
CA PRO A 38 1.69 -9.11 -0.16
C PRO A 38 2.58 -8.68 -1.33
N GLU A 39 3.07 -7.43 -1.29
CA GLU A 39 4.00 -6.89 -2.29
C GLU A 39 5.28 -7.73 -2.41
N TYR A 40 5.84 -8.17 -1.27
CA TYR A 40 7.05 -8.99 -1.25
C TYR A 40 6.82 -10.37 -1.89
N LEU A 41 5.69 -11.02 -1.62
CA LEU A 41 5.38 -12.32 -2.23
C LEU A 41 5.09 -12.22 -3.72
N LEU A 42 4.55 -11.09 -4.17
CA LEU A 42 4.10 -10.89 -5.54
C LEU A 42 5.10 -10.10 -6.40
N SER A 43 6.25 -9.69 -5.87
CA SER A 43 7.18 -8.76 -6.52
C SER A 43 7.71 -9.23 -7.87
N GLN A 44 7.77 -10.56 -8.08
CA GLN A 44 8.25 -11.15 -9.33
C GLN A 44 7.15 -11.31 -10.39
N GLU A 45 5.87 -11.29 -9.97
CA GLU A 45 4.70 -11.54 -10.81
C GLU A 45 3.97 -10.24 -11.17
N LEU A 46 3.98 -9.27 -10.25
CA LEU A 46 3.45 -7.95 -10.52
C LEU A 46 4.42 -7.23 -11.45
N LYS A 47 3.89 -6.81 -12.59
CA LYS A 47 4.59 -5.81 -13.41
C LYS A 47 4.66 -4.54 -12.58
N ASP A 48 5.80 -3.86 -12.67
CA ASP A 48 5.83 -2.44 -12.37
C ASP A 48 4.78 -1.80 -13.26
N VAL A 49 3.62 -1.49 -12.68
CA VAL A 49 2.71 -0.54 -13.29
C VAL A 49 3.57 0.71 -13.42
N GLU A 50 3.74 1.22 -14.64
CA GLU A 50 4.24 2.57 -14.88
C GLU A 50 3.28 3.52 -14.18
N LYS A 51 3.41 3.62 -12.86
CA LYS A 51 2.86 4.70 -12.07
C LYS A 51 3.55 5.90 -12.65
N ASP A 52 2.78 6.85 -13.16
CA ASP A 52 3.26 8.17 -13.58
C ASP A 52 4.41 8.56 -12.64
N GLU A 53 5.65 8.39 -13.12
CA GLU A 53 6.82 8.30 -12.25
C GLU A 53 6.98 9.62 -11.49
N ASP A 54 6.52 10.72 -12.11
CA ASP A 54 6.48 12.05 -11.53
C ASP A 54 5.43 12.17 -10.41
N ALA A 55 4.17 11.77 -10.64
CA ALA A 55 3.13 11.87 -9.62
C ALA A 55 3.38 10.94 -8.42
N ASP A 56 3.82 9.71 -8.65
CA ASP A 56 4.10 8.75 -7.56
C ASP A 56 5.37 9.14 -6.79
N ASN A 57 6.37 9.71 -7.45
CA ASN A 57 7.56 10.24 -6.77
C ASN A 57 7.23 11.47 -5.91
N VAL A 58 6.42 12.41 -6.40
CA VAL A 58 5.96 13.55 -5.60
C VAL A 58 5.17 13.07 -4.38
N TYR A 59 4.23 12.14 -4.57
CA TYR A 59 3.45 11.59 -3.46
C TYR A 59 4.33 10.90 -2.42
N ARG A 60 5.26 10.05 -2.84
CA ARG A 60 6.24 9.39 -1.94
C ARG A 60 7.12 10.40 -1.20
N ASN A 61 7.62 11.42 -1.89
CA ASN A 61 8.47 12.45 -1.29
C ASN A 61 7.70 13.28 -0.24
N VAL A 62 6.45 13.65 -0.54
CA VAL A 62 5.56 14.34 0.40
C VAL A 62 5.32 13.47 1.63
N LEU A 63 4.94 12.19 1.45
CA LEU A 63 4.75 11.26 2.57
C LEU A 63 6.02 11.09 3.41
N ALA A 64 7.20 10.99 2.78
CA ALA A 64 8.47 10.84 3.49
C ALA A 64 8.82 12.06 4.34
N LYS A 65 8.43 13.27 3.90
CA LYS A 65 8.56 14.50 4.69
C LYS A 65 7.56 14.54 5.84
N ILE A 66 6.31 14.17 5.57
CA ILE A 66 5.23 14.16 6.58
C ILE A 66 5.58 13.23 7.74
N LYS A 67 6.14 12.05 7.45
CA LYS A 67 6.57 11.08 8.48
C LYS A 67 7.67 11.58 9.43
N LYS A 68 8.35 12.67 9.11
CA LYS A 68 9.42 13.25 9.93
C LYS A 68 8.95 14.40 10.83
N LEU A 69 7.71 14.86 10.67
CA LEU A 69 7.16 15.96 11.43
C LEU A 69 6.79 15.52 12.84
N THR A 70 6.96 16.41 13.80
CA THR A 70 6.39 16.28 15.15
C THR A 70 4.87 16.51 15.12
N PRO A 71 4.11 16.10 16.15
CA PRO A 71 2.67 16.30 16.20
C PRO A 71 2.24 17.76 15.99
N ASN A 72 2.94 18.71 16.62
CA ASN A 72 2.63 20.14 16.51
C ASN A 72 2.90 20.68 15.09
N GLU A 73 3.98 20.23 14.44
CA GLU A 73 4.29 20.64 13.07
C GLU A 73 3.30 20.02 12.06
N LEU A 74 2.79 18.82 12.36
CA LEU A 74 1.77 18.16 11.56
C LEU A 74 0.42 18.89 11.64
N GLU A 75 0.00 19.30 12.84
CA GLU A 75 -1.20 20.14 13.02
C GLU A 75 -1.06 21.50 12.31
N MET A 76 0.13 22.11 12.38
CA MET A 76 0.38 23.35 11.66
C MET A 76 0.29 23.13 10.13
N LEU A 77 0.87 22.04 9.61
CA LEU A 77 0.76 21.68 8.20
C LEU A 77 -0.70 21.45 7.76
N ASP A 78 -1.49 20.76 8.58
CA ASP A 78 -2.92 20.51 8.33
C ASP A 78 -3.69 21.84 8.17
N SER A 79 -3.48 22.78 9.09
CA SER A 79 -4.10 24.10 9.02
C SER A 79 -3.70 24.91 7.76
N PHE A 80 -2.47 24.75 7.29
CA PHE A 80 -2.02 25.38 6.04
C PHE A 80 -2.66 24.76 4.81
N LEU A 81 -2.79 23.42 4.80
CA LEU A 81 -3.45 22.71 3.71
C LEU A 81 -4.93 23.09 3.62
N ASP A 82 -5.65 23.15 4.75
CA ASP A 82 -7.03 23.63 4.80
C ASP A 82 -7.17 25.03 4.23
N THR A 83 -6.30 25.95 4.66
CA THR A 83 -6.30 27.33 4.18
C THR A 83 -6.05 27.40 2.67
N TYR A 84 -5.10 26.61 2.16
CA TYR A 84 -4.78 26.54 0.74
C TYR A 84 -5.96 25.99 -0.08
N LEU A 85 -6.57 24.90 0.37
CA LEU A 85 -7.70 24.27 -0.30
C LEU A 85 -8.93 25.18 -0.32
N CYS A 86 -9.26 25.84 0.79
CA CYS A 86 -10.34 26.84 0.84
C CYS A 86 -10.16 27.97 -0.18
N LYS A 87 -8.92 28.46 -0.34
CA LYS A 87 -8.60 29.48 -1.36
C LYS A 87 -8.78 28.93 -2.77
N LEU A 88 -8.33 27.71 -3.06
CA LEU A 88 -8.51 27.08 -4.37
C LEU A 88 -9.98 26.88 -4.73
N GLU A 89 -10.81 26.45 -3.78
CA GLU A 89 -12.25 26.30 -3.99
C GLU A 89 -12.95 27.62 -4.26
N SER A 90 -12.48 28.70 -3.63
CA SER A 90 -13.03 30.04 -3.85
C SER A 90 -12.71 30.56 -5.25
N VAL A 91 -11.51 30.28 -5.76
CA VAL A 91 -11.10 30.66 -7.12
C VAL A 91 -11.83 29.84 -8.18
N LYS A 92 -11.98 28.52 -7.98
CA LYS A 92 -12.70 27.65 -8.93
C LYS A 92 -14.19 27.98 -9.06
N ARG A 93 -14.81 28.62 -8.06
CA ARG A 93 -16.21 29.07 -8.13
C ARG A 93 -16.40 30.35 -8.94
N LEU A 94 -15.32 31.04 -9.32
CA LEU A 94 -15.33 32.28 -10.09
C LEU A 94 -14.97 32.09 -11.58
N THR A 95 -14.63 30.86 -11.99
CA THR A 95 -14.30 30.44 -13.36
C THR A 95 -15.30 29.42 -13.85
#